data_AF-A0A8H7GQK9-F1
#
_entry.id   AF-A0A8H7GQK9-F1
#
_cell.length_a   1.000
_cell.length_b   1.000
_cell.length_c   1.000
_cell.angle_alpha   90.00
_cell.angle_beta   90.00
_cell.angle_gamma   90.00
#
_symmetry.space_group_name_H-M   'P 1'
#
loop_
_entity.id
_entity.type
_entity.pdbx_description
1 polymer ?
#
loop_
_entity_poly.entity_id
_entity_poly.type
_entity_poly.pdbx_seq_one_letter_code
_entity_poly.pdbx_strand_id
1 'polypeptide(L)' 'MDPWWSPSIEDQAIDRVHRIGQDHSVKVVRFIVKNSIELKMLRIQERKRKMGEAVEVEEEERRKQRIEEIKLLFDE' A
#
# COMPACT_ATOMS: atom_id res chain seq x y z
N MET A 1 2.62 -13.68 4.08
CA MET A 1 2.00 -13.14 2.86
C MET A 1 2.14 -11.66 3.02
N ASP A 2 3.00 -11.09 2.19
CA ASP A 2 3.76 -9.92 2.56
C ASP A 2 3.14 -8.70 1.87
N PRO A 3 3.24 -7.50 2.47
CA PRO A 3 2.63 -6.30 1.90
C PRO A 3 3.16 -6.03 0.49
N TRP A 4 2.26 -5.73 -0.45
CA TRP A 4 2.61 -5.46 -1.86
C TRP A 4 2.69 -3.95 -2.14
N TRP A 5 3.52 -3.49 -3.08
CA TRP A 5 3.71 -2.04 -3.31
C TRP A 5 2.46 -1.27 -3.76
N SER A 6 1.54 -1.95 -4.46
CA SER A 6 0.25 -1.38 -4.85
C SER A 6 -0.83 -1.87 -3.88
N PRO A 7 -1.49 -0.97 -3.13
CA PRO A 7 -2.58 -1.35 -2.24
C PRO A 7 -3.80 -1.89 -3.01
N SER A 8 -4.02 -1.42 -4.25
CA SER A 8 -5.17 -1.79 -5.09
C SER A 8 -5.23 -3.28 -5.43
N ILE A 9 -4.08 -3.95 -5.53
CA ILE A 9 -4.02 -5.40 -5.76
C ILE A 9 -4.54 -6.18 -4.54
N GLU A 10 -4.19 -5.73 -3.35
CA GLU A 10 -4.64 -6.38 -2.10
C GLU A 10 -6.12 -6.08 -1.86
N ASP A 11 -6.55 -4.83 -2.05
CA ASP A 11 -7.95 -4.44 -1.93
C ASP A 11 -8.83 -5.25 -2.91
N GLN A 12 -8.39 -5.42 -4.17
CA GLN A 12 -9.09 -6.28 -5.14
C GLN A 12 -9.18 -7.75 -4.68
N ALA A 13 -8.14 -8.27 -4.01
CA ALA A 13 -8.16 -9.63 -3.49
C ALA A 13 -9.14 -9.77 -2.31
N ILE A 14 -9.22 -8.77 -1.43
CA ILE A 14 -10.16 -8.72 -0.31
C ILE A 14 -11.60 -8.59 -0.83
N ASP A 15 -11.84 -7.74 -1.83
CA ASP A 15 -13.16 -7.52 -2.44
C ASP A 15 -13.73 -8.78 -3.09
N ARG A 16 -12.86 -9.70 -3.58
CA ARG A 16 -13.32 -11.01 -4.06
C ARG A 16 -13.93 -11.87 -2.96
N VAL A 17 -13.46 -11.70 -1.72
CA VAL A 17 -14.00 -12.41 -0.56
C VAL A 17 -15.22 -11.69 -0.01
N HIS A 18 -15.19 -10.36 0.08
CA HIS A 18 -16.29 -9.50 0.55
C HIS A 18 -17.39 -9.31 -0.52
N ARG A 19 -18.15 -10.37 -0.82
CA ARG A 19 -19.19 -10.34 -1.86
C ARG A 19 -20.61 -10.31 -1.28
N ILE A 20 -21.53 -9.69 -2.03
CA ILE A 20 -22.97 -9.69 -1.71
C ILE A 20 -23.49 -11.13 -1.64
N GLY A 21 -24.25 -11.44 -0.59
CA GLY A 21 -24.81 -12.78 -0.35
C GLY A 21 -23.99 -13.64 0.62
N GLN A 22 -23.02 -13.05 1.33
CA GLN A 22 -22.24 -13.74 2.35
C GLN A 22 -22.88 -13.59 3.74
N ASP A 23 -23.12 -14.71 4.43
CA ASP A 23 -23.74 -14.72 5.76
C ASP A 23 -22.77 -14.40 6.90
N HIS A 24 -21.47 -14.50 6.63
CA HIS A 24 -20.42 -14.34 7.64
C HIS A 24 -19.57 -13.09 7.39
N SER A 25 -19.26 -12.38 8.48
CA SER A 25 -18.34 -11.25 8.45
C SER A 25 -16.92 -11.70 8.09
N VAL A 26 -16.34 -11.09 7.07
CA VAL A 26 -14.95 -11.31 6.65
C VAL A 26 -14.02 -10.44 7.50
N LYS A 27 -13.04 -11.08 8.16
CA LYS A 27 -11.96 -10.43 8.91
C LYS A 27 -10.65 -10.60 8.16
N VAL A 28 -9.97 -9.50 7.86
CA VAL A 28 -8.64 -9.51 7.24
C VAL A 28 -7.60 -9.18 8.31
N VAL A 29 -6.60 -10.06 8.46
CA VAL A 29 -5.50 -9.87 9.40
C VAL A 29 -4.19 -9.80 8.61
N ARG A 30 -3.45 -8.71 8.81
CA ARG A 30 -2.13 -8.51 8.21
C ARG A 30 -1.06 -8.85 9.25
N PHE A 31 -0.13 -9.72 8.88
CA PHE A 31 1.06 -9.98 9.68
C PHE A 31 2.17 -9.05 9.23
N ILE A 32 2.70 -8.26 10.17
CA ILE A 32 3.72 -7.24 9.88
C ILE A 32 4.81 -7.39 10.93
N VAL A 33 6.05 -7.53 10.47
CA VAL A 33 7.21 -7.61 11.34
C VAL A 33 7.55 -6.20 11.84
N LYS A 34 7.62 -6.03 13.17
CA LYS A 34 8.03 -4.77 13.78
C LYS A 34 9.48 -4.44 13.40
N ASN A 35 9.78 -3.15 13.24
CA ASN A 35 11.10 -2.64 12.86
C ASN A 35 11.63 -3.25 11.55
N SER A 36 10.74 -3.55 10.61
CA SER A 36 11.09 -4.08 9.29
C SER A 36 10.68 -3.12 8.17
N ILE A 37 11.13 -3.45 6.95
CA ILE A 37 10.75 -2.76 5.72
C ILE A 37 9.23 -2.82 5.50
N GLU A 38 8.54 -3.86 5.98
CA GLU A 38 7.09 -4.04 5.82
C GLU A 38 6.29 -2.91 6.48
N LEU A 39 6.73 -2.42 7.64
CA LEU A 39 6.10 -1.28 8.32
C LEU A 39 6.25 0.01 7.51
N LYS A 40 7.41 0.21 6.88
CA LYS A 40 7.70 1.37 6.04
C LYS A 40 6.90 1.30 4.73
N MET A 41 6.76 0.11 4.15
CA MET A 41 5.93 -0.13 2.97
C MET A 41 4.47 0.27 3.20
N LEU A 42 3.89 -0.05 4.36
CA LEU A 42 2.52 0.35 4.70
C LEU A 42 2.35 1.88 4.75
N ARG A 43 3.34 2.60 5.29
CA ARG A 43 3.32 4.08 5.29
C ARG A 43 3.35 4.64 3.87
N ILE A 44 4.14 4.04 2.98
CA ILE A 44 4.20 4.43 1.56
C ILE A 44 2.86 4.15 0.87
N GLN A 45 2.26 2.98 1.10
CA GLN A 45 0.94 2.65 0.56
C GLN A 45 -0.12 3.66 1.02
N GLU A 46 -0.13 4.04 2.29
CA GLU A 46 -1.07 5.03 2.82
C GLU A 46 -0.87 6.41 2.17
N ARG A 47 0.40 6.81 1.97
CA ARG A 47 0.73 8.05 1.25
C ARG A 47 0.22 8.00 -0.19
N LYS A 48 0.42 6.87 -0.89
CA LYS A 48 -0.10 6.65 -2.27
C LYS A 48 -1.62 6.67 -2.33
N ARG A 49 -2.30 6.07 -1.34
CA ARG A 49 -3.77 6.10 -1.23
C ARG A 49 -4.31 7.51 -1.03
N LYS A 50 -3.62 8.36 -0.24
CA LYS A 50 -3.99 9.77 -0.04
C LYS A 50 -3.75 10.63 -1.27
N MET A 51 -2.67 10.37 -2.01
CA MET A 51 -2.35 11.12 -3.23
C MET A 51 -3.23 10.70 -4.42
N GLY A 52 -3.78 9.48 -4.42
CA GLY A 52 -4.60 8.95 -5.50
C GLY A 52 -3.75 8.47 -6.68
N GLU A 53 -4.06 7.29 -7.22
CA GLU A 53 -3.27 6.65 -8.30
C GLU A 53 -3.29 7.45 -9.62
N ALA A 54 -4.10 8.51 -9.73
CA ALA A 54 -4.43 9.22 -10.96
C ALA A 54 -3.98 10.69 -11.00
N VAL A 55 -2.98 11.10 -10.22
CA VAL A 55 -2.39 12.45 -10.38
C VAL A 55 -1.40 12.40 -11.55
N GLU A 56 -1.72 13.08 -12.65
CA GLU A 56 -0.71 13.46 -13.65
C GLU A 56 0.25 14.46 -13.01
N VAL A 57 1.33 13.93 -12.43
CA VAL A 57 2.43 14.75 -11.93
C VAL A 57 3.47 14.89 -13.04
N GLU A 58 4.05 16.08 -13.17
CA GLU A 58 5.20 16.30 -14.06
C GLU A 58 6.33 15.29 -13.77
N GLU A 59 7.06 14.91 -14.81
CA GLU A 59 8.08 13.86 -14.74
C GLU A 59 9.17 14.16 -13.68
N GLU A 60 9.53 15.43 -13.52
CA GLU A 60 10.52 15.88 -12.54
C GLU A 60 10.04 15.65 -11.10
N GLU A 61 8.76 15.89 -10.85
CA GLU A 61 8.16 15.76 -9.52
C GLU A 61 7.90 14.29 -9.19
N ARG A 62 7.54 13.46 -10.18
CA ARG A 62 7.53 12.00 -10.05
C ARG A 62 8.91 11.44 -9.70
N ARG A 63 9.99 11.99 -10.28
CA ARG A 63 11.37 11.59 -9.94
C ARG A 63 11.72 11.96 -8.51
N LYS A 64 11.36 13.16 -8.04
CA LYS A 64 11.56 13.59 -6.64
C LYS A 64 10.83 12.64 -5.67
N GLN A 65 9.57 12.33 -5.95
CA GLN A 65 8.78 11.39 -5.13
C GLN A 65 9.40 9.99 -5.07
N ARG A 66 9.90 9.44 -6.18
CA ARG A 66 10.60 8.14 -6.19
C ARG A 66 11.85 8.14 -5.31
N ILE A 67 12.65 9.20 -5.38
CA ILE A 67 13.86 9.33 -4.56
C ILE A 67 13.49 9.43 -3.08
N GLU A 68 12.44 10.19 -2.76
CA GLU A 68 11.93 10.31 -1.39
C GLU A 68 11.42 8.96 -0.85
N GLU A 69 10.67 8.19 -1.65
CA GLU A 69 10.19 6.85 -1.28
C GLU A 69 11.36 5.89 -0.99
N ILE A 70 12.38 5.89 -1.84
CA ILE A 70 13.58 5.06 -1.64
C ILE A 70 14.30 5.47 -0.35
N LYS A 71 14.50 6.78 -0.11
CA LYS A 71 15.11 7.25 1.14
C LYS A 71 14.31 6.77 2.36
N LEU A 72 12.99 6.90 2.34
CA LEU A 72 12.12 6.50 3.44
C LEU A 72 12.19 4.99 3.75
N LEU A 73 12.48 4.15 2.75
CA LEU A 73 12.64 2.70 2.94
C LEU A 73 13.95 2.35 3.68
N PHE A 74 15.03 3.06 3.36
CA PHE A 74 16.37 2.77 3.84
C PHE A 74 16.83 3.66 5.00
N ASP A 75 16.05 4.68 5.39
CA ASP A 75 16.30 5.50 6.58
C ASP A 75 16.29 4.62 7.83
N GLU A 76 17.24 4.72 8.75
CA GLU A 76 17.36 3.82 9.91
C GLU A 76 16.16 3.90 10.87
#